data_AF-A0A2M9YI85-F1
#
_entry.id   AF-A0A2M9YI85-F1
#
_cell.length_a   1.000
_cell.length_b   1.000
_cell.length_c   1.000
_cell.angle_alpha   90.00
_cell.angle_beta   90.00
_cell.angle_gamma   90.00
#
_symmetry.space_group_name_H-M   'P 1'
#
loop_
_entity.id
_entity.type
_entity.pdbx_description
1 polymer ?
#
loop_
_entity_poly.entity_id
_entity_poly.type
_entity_poly.pdbx_seq_one_letter_code
_entity_poly.pdbx_strand_id
1 'polypeptide(L)'
;MPANTGYNQYIFAVRNESNSIAGYLEEGFDLPPNHSIRLSITPKVFQESVVSPFDEAFKNSKDQKQVVQERKIFEITATIEPNPEPDDDKPCELQKD
;
A
#
# COMPACT_ATOMS: atom_id res chain seq x y z
N MET A 1 -7.72 4.78 17.73
CA MET A 1 -9.03 5.44 17.61
C MET A 1 -9.89 4.61 16.68
N PRO A 2 -11.14 4.31 17.00
CA PRO A 2 -12.04 3.67 16.05
C PRO A 2 -12.19 4.56 14.81
N ALA A 3 -12.35 3.94 13.64
CA ALA A 3 -12.56 4.69 12.41
C ALA A 3 -13.92 5.42 12.46
N ASN A 4 -13.98 6.63 11.89
CA ASN A 4 -15.19 7.43 11.91
C ASN A 4 -16.27 6.75 11.07
N THR A 5 -17.45 6.57 11.66
CA THR A 5 -18.64 6.10 10.93
C THR A 5 -19.10 7.14 9.91
N GLY A 6 -19.65 6.66 8.79
CA GLY A 6 -20.10 7.49 7.67
C GLY A 6 -19.04 7.64 6.57
N TYR A 7 -19.37 8.44 5.55
CA TYR A 7 -18.52 8.64 4.39
C TYR A 7 -17.29 9.48 4.72
N ASN A 8 -16.11 8.91 4.50
CA ASN A 8 -14.83 9.59 4.67
C ASN A 8 -13.87 9.21 3.54
N GLN A 9 -13.00 10.14 3.16
CA GLN A 9 -11.92 9.89 2.21
C GLN A 9 -10.68 9.40 2.95
N TYR A 10 -10.13 8.27 2.52
CA TYR A 10 -8.97 7.65 3.14
C TYR A 10 -7.82 7.55 2.15
N ILE A 11 -6.61 7.73 2.68
CA ILE A 11 -5.37 7.59 1.92
C ILE A 11 -4.52 6.54 2.63
N PHE A 12 -4.16 5.49 1.90
CA PHE A 12 -3.29 4.42 2.35
C PHE A 12 -2.03 4.41 1.48
N ALA A 13 -0.86 4.31 2.12
CA ALA A 13 0.40 4.24 1.43
C ALA A 13 1.32 3.19 2.06
N VAL A 14 1.94 2.37 1.22
CA VAL A 14 3.03 1.47 1.61
C VAL A 14 4.34 2.13 1.22
N ARG A 15 5.27 2.27 2.17
CA ARG A 15 6.61 2.77 1.91
C ARG A 15 7.59 1.59 1.90
N ASN A 16 8.57 1.65 1.01
CA ASN A 16 9.69 0.70 1.01
C ASN A 16 10.80 1.15 1.97
N GLU A 17 11.87 0.36 2.04
CA GLU A 17 13.04 0.60 2.91
C GLU A 17 13.72 1.95 2.65
N SER A 18 13.64 2.47 1.42
CA SER A 18 14.18 3.79 1.05
C SER A 18 13.21 4.95 1.33
N ASN A 19 12.12 4.70 2.08
CA ASN A 19 11.04 5.65 2.37
C ASN A 19 10.27 6.17 1.14
N SER A 20 10.47 5.60 -0.05
CA SER A 20 9.69 5.93 -1.23
C SER A 20 8.33 5.20 -1.22
N ILE A 21 7.30 5.84 -1.77
CA ILE A 21 5.96 5.26 -1.88
C ILE A 21 6.01 4.11 -2.89
N ALA A 22 5.72 2.90 -2.43
CA ALA A 22 5.74 1.68 -3.21
C ALA A 22 4.33 1.14 -3.49
N GLY A 23 3.31 1.65 -2.78
CA GLY A 23 1.89 1.37 -3.04
C GLY A 23 1.03 2.51 -2.52
N TYR A 24 -0.06 2.82 -3.22
CA TYR A 24 -0.95 3.93 -2.89
C TYR A 24 -2.40 3.57 -3.21
N LEU A 25 -3.31 3.87 -2.28
CA LEU A 25 -4.74 3.78 -2.48
C LEU A 25 -5.38 5.02 -1.86
N GLU A 26 -6.16 5.74 -2.67
CA GLU A 26 -6.99 6.85 -2.22
C GLU A 26 -8.42 6.57 -2.64
N GLU A 27 -9.27 6.35 -1.64
CA GLU A 27 -10.64 5.91 -1.89
C GLU A 27 -11.56 6.40 -0.77
N GLY A 28 -12.80 6.72 -1.14
CA GLY A 28 -13.84 7.11 -0.19
C GLY A 28 -14.67 5.92 0.24
N PHE A 29 -14.77 5.70 1.54
CA PHE A 29 -15.56 4.61 2.11
C PHE A 29 -16.69 5.17 2.97
N ASP A 30 -17.90 4.63 2.77
CA ASP A 30 -18.97 4.76 3.75
C ASP A 30 -18.81 3.66 4.78
N LEU A 31 -18.39 4.03 6.00
CA LEU A 31 -18.10 3.06 7.05
C LEU A 31 -19.31 2.89 7.98
N PRO A 32 -19.98 1.72 7.99
CA PRO A 32 -21.06 1.48 8.93
C PRO A 32 -20.54 1.38 10.38
N PRO A 33 -21.43 1.54 11.38
CA PRO A 33 -21.09 1.23 12.76
C PRO A 33 -20.57 -0.20 12.91
N ASN A 34 -19.59 -0.39 13.81
CA ASN A 34 -19.00 -1.69 14.11
C ASN A 34 -18.39 -2.43 12.90
N HIS A 35 -17.89 -1.67 11.91
CA HIS A 35 -17.10 -2.21 10.80
C HIS A 35 -15.68 -1.65 10.84
N SER A 36 -14.78 -2.36 10.18
CA SER A 36 -13.40 -1.95 9.96
C SER A 36 -13.06 -2.00 8.47
N ILE A 37 -12.12 -1.14 8.07
CA ILE A 37 -11.47 -1.23 6.76
C ILE A 37 -10.39 -2.32 6.87
N ARG A 38 -10.53 -3.40 6.12
CA ARG A 38 -9.48 -4.42 5.98
C ARG A 38 -8.66 -4.14 4.74
N LEU A 39 -7.35 -4.06 4.91
CA LEU A 39 -6.40 -3.84 3.83
C LEU A 39 -5.76 -5.16 3.44
N SER A 40 -5.79 -5.50 2.15
CA SER A 40 -4.97 -6.55 1.58
C SER A 40 -3.86 -5.92 0.75
N ILE A 41 -2.63 -6.30 1.04
CA ILE A 41 -1.43 -5.74 0.41
C ILE A 41 -0.75 -6.86 -0.37
N THR A 42 -0.82 -6.80 -1.70
CA THR A 42 -0.25 -7.82 -2.57
C THR A 42 1.02 -7.29 -3.23
N PRO A 43 2.18 -7.95 -3.07
CA PRO A 43 3.38 -7.56 -3.81
C PRO A 43 3.20 -7.86 -5.30
N LYS A 44 3.47 -6.87 -6.14
CA LYS A 44 3.55 -7.00 -7.59
C LYS A 44 4.94 -6.59 -8.08
N VAL A 45 5.45 -7.28 -9.08
CA VAL A 45 6.69 -6.92 -9.76
C VAL A 45 6.33 -6.39 -11.14
N PHE A 46 6.76 -5.17 -11.43
CA PHE A 46 6.61 -4.57 -12.75
C PHE A 46 7.99 -4.34 -13.35
N GLN A 47 8.11 -4.65 -14.64
CA GLN A 47 9.30 -4.35 -15.43
C GLN A 47 9.10 -2.97 -16.05
N GLU A 48 9.92 -2.01 -15.63
CA GLU A 48 9.96 -0.68 -16.20
C GLU A 48 11.20 -0.57 -17.08
N SER A 49 11.05 -0.09 -18.31
CA SER A 49 12.19 0.22 -19.17
C SER A 49 12.71 1.60 -18.80
N VAL A 50 13.87 1.66 -18.17
CA VAL A 50 14.51 2.89 -17.71
C VAL A 50 15.75 3.14 -18.56
N VAL A 51 16.03 4.40 -18.91
CA VAL A 51 17.29 4.74 -19.58
C VAL A 51 18.43 4.56 -18.59
N SER A 52 19.51 3.89 -19.00
CA SER A 52 20.70 3.75 -18.16
C SER A 52 21.17 5.13 -17.66
N PRO A 53 21.45 5.32 -16.36
CA PRO A 53 22.00 6.57 -15.84
C PRO A 53 23.33 6.97 -16.51
N PHE A 54 24.08 5.98 -17.00
CA PHE A 54 25.31 6.20 -17.75
C PHE A 54 25.06 6.71 -19.17
N ASP A 55 23.86 6.50 -19.70
CA ASP A 55 23.49 6.91 -21.05
C ASP A 55 22.75 8.25 -21.10
N GLU A 56 22.35 8.82 -19.95
CA GLU A 56 21.76 10.17 -19.85
C GLU A 56 22.70 11.27 -20.37
N ALA A 57 24.02 11.01 -20.40
CA ALA A 57 25.04 11.92 -20.92
C ALA A 57 25.13 11.94 -22.46
N PHE A 58 24.52 10.99 -23.18
CA PHE A 58 24.55 10.95 -24.64
C PHE A 58 23.46 11.84 -25.24
N LYS A 59 23.86 12.85 -26.02
CA LYS A 59 22.96 13.80 -26.71
C LYS A 59 22.11 13.17 -27.83
N ASN A 60 22.48 11.98 -28.31
CA ASN A 60 21.78 11.29 -29.39
C ASN A 60 20.86 10.20 -28.83
N SER A 61 19.57 10.24 -29.15
CA SER A 61 18.59 9.26 -28.66
C SER A 61 18.83 7.83 -29.16
N LYS A 62 19.64 7.64 -30.21
CA LYS A 62 19.97 6.31 -30.77
C LYS A 62 21.01 5.54 -29.95
N ASP A 63 21.78 6.22 -29.11
CA ASP A 63 22.84 5.61 -28.31
C ASP A 63 22.39 5.29 -26.87
N GLN A 64 21.17 5.69 -26.49
CA GLN A 64 20.58 5.40 -25.19
C GLN A 64 20.13 3.93 -25.12
N LYS A 65 20.75 3.13 -24.23
CA LYS A 65 20.27 1.77 -23.97
C LYS A 65 19.19 1.82 -22.90
N GLN A 66 18.05 1.24 -23.25
CA GLN A 66 17.00 0.95 -22.27
C GLN A 66 17.43 -0.27 -21.46
N VAL A 67 17.44 -0.11 -20.14
CA VAL A 67 17.65 -1.18 -19.18
C VAL A 67 16.30 -1.52 -18.59
N VAL A 68 15.95 -2.81 -18.57
CA VAL A 68 14.74 -3.27 -17.88
C VAL A 68 15.06 -3.34 -16.39
N GLN A 69 14.41 -2.50 -15.59
CA GLN A 69 14.49 -2.51 -14.15
C GLN A 69 13.22 -3.14 -13.57
N GLU A 70 13.38 -4.12 -12.68
CA GLU A 70 12.27 -4.64 -11.89
C GLU A 70 11.99 -3.71 -10.72
N ARG A 71 10.80 -3.10 -10.70
CA ARG A 71 10.28 -2.39 -9.54
C ARG A 71 9.26 -3.25 -8.82
N LYS A 72 9.51 -3.45 -7.52
CA LYS A 72 8.52 -4.02 -6.61
C LYS A 72 7.56 -2.91 -6.22
N ILE A 73 6.30 -3.06 -6.59
CA ILE A 73 5.21 -2.21 -6.12
C ILE A 73 4.23 -3.05 -5.31
N PHE A 74 3.45 -2.41 -4.46
CA PHE A 74 2.40 -3.06 -3.68
C PHE A 74 1.04 -2.59 -4.19
N GLU A 75 0.19 -3.55 -4.55
CA GLU A 75 -1.23 -3.27 -4.74
C GLU A 75 -1.91 -3.29 -3.38
N ILE A 76 -2.62 -2.22 -3.05
CA ILE A 76 -3.42 -2.11 -1.84
C ILE A 76 -4.88 -2.22 -2.28
N THR A 77 -5.60 -3.20 -1.73
CA THR A 77 -7.06 -3.28 -1.85
C THR A 77 -7.68 -3.11 -0.48
N ALA A 78 -8.85 -2.48 -0.43
CA ALA A 78 -9.58 -2.22 0.81
C ALA A 78 -10.98 -2.84 0.74
N THR A 79 -11.40 -3.47 1.82
CA THR A 79 -12.76 -4.00 2.00
C THR A 79 -13.34 -3.48 3.31
N ILE A 80 -14.66 -3.33 3.36
CA ILE A 80 -15.39 -2.98 4.58
C ILE A 80 -15.98 -4.27 5.16
N GLU A 81 -15.57 -4.61 6.37
CA GLU A 81 -15.99 -5.86 7.01
C GLU A 81 -16.47 -5.61 8.45
N PRO A 82 -17.46 -6.37 8.93
CA PRO A 82 -17.87 -6.31 10.32
C PRO A 82 -16.68 -6.60 11.24
N ASN A 83 -16.64 -5.90 12.38
CA ASN A 83 -15.71 -6.25 13.44
C ASN A 83 -16.06 -7.65 13.97
N PRO A 84 -15.07 -8.47 14.33
CA PRO A 84 -15.34 -9.70 15.04
C PRO A 84 -16.11 -9.40 16.32
N GLU A 85 -17.01 -10.31 16.70
CA GLU A 85 -17.70 -10.21 17.99
C GLU A 85 -16.66 -10.15 19.11
N PRO A 86 -16.85 -9.28 20.12
CA PRO A 86 -15.97 -9.26 21.27
C PRO A 86 -16.00 -10.64 21.92
N ASP A 87 -14.84 -11.28 22.00
CA ASP A 87 -14.67 -12.52 22.76
C ASP A 87 -14.61 -12.13 24.24
N ASP A 88 -15.77 -12.00 24.87
CA ASP A 88 -15.91 -11.62 26.28
C ASP A 88 -15.19 -12.61 27.23
N ASP A 89 -14.89 -13.83 26.74
CA ASP A 89 -14.19 -14.90 27.48
C ASP A 89 -12.67 -14.92 27.27
N LYS A 90 -12.11 -14.09 26.38
CA LYS A 90 -10.65 -13.89 26.30
C LYS A 90 -10.27 -12.52 26.87
N PRO A 91 -9.94 -12.43 28.17
CA PRO A 91 -9.18 -11.28 28.63
C PRO A 91 -7.97 -11.12 27.71
N CYS A 92 -7.74 -9.92 27.19
CA CYS A 92 -6.50 -9.61 26.50
C CYS A 92 -5.36 -9.91 27.48
N GLU A 93 -4.71 -11.06 27.34
CA GLU A 93 -3.51 -11.41 28.09
C GLU A 93 -2.41 -10.45 27.63
N LEU A 94 -2.37 -9.27 28.25
CA LEU A 94 -1.17 -8.47 28.27
C LEU A 94 -0.13 -9.32 28.99
N GLN A 95 0.79 -9.94 28.25
CA GLN A 95 1.95 -10.59 28.85
C GLN A 95 2.65 -9.53 29.70
N LYS A 96 2.59 -9.73 31.02
CA LYS A 96 3.42 -8.99 31.95
C LYS A 96 4.81 -9.59 31.87
N ASP A 97 5.72 -8.90 31.19
CA ASP A 97 7.16 -8.98 31.44
C ASP A 97 7.77 -7.58 31.26
#